data_AF-I2FX26-F1
#
_entry.id   AF-I2FX26-F1
#
_cell.length_a   1.000
_cell.length_b   1.000
_cell.length_c   1.000
_cell.angle_alpha   90.00
_cell.angle_beta   90.00
_cell.angle_gamma   90.00
#
_symmetry.space_group_name_H-M   'P 1'
#
loop_
_entity.id
_entity.type
_entity.pdbx_description
1 polymer ?
#
loop_
_entity_poly.entity_id
_entity_poly.type
_entity_poly.pdbx_seq_one_letter_code
_entity_poly.pdbx_strand_id
1 'polypeptide(L)'
;MSEPLDYQSLLSDSARNRMPSAIRSLFPAELIPGMVSLLSGKPNSDTFPFQKITLELKPEVAEAGKVETVTIEGSDLDIALQYSATSGLPKLVDWIENFQSKVHKRPRVKEGKRAGEVWRCSFGNGSQDLLTKAFEALVNEGDSVLLESPAYSGILPSLVSHKARFFEAATDSEGVEPTALDALLSNWSTSSSTKDSPFPKFLYTTPTGANPSGTTASDDRKRAVLAVAGKHNLLLLEDDPYYFLSFKGLSAVADPVTRVRGKSYFQLEAEDNYVGGVGRVLRFDSFSKILSAGLRLGFVTGPKEILDAIDLDTSSRNLQTSGTSQAIAYALLSKWGIDGFLKHADNVAKFYQDRLEKFESSAKTILQSLPSIATWITPTAGMFLWIKLRLPPTNGSEGDEGDSFDLISNKAKAAGVLALPGVAFKPPNKGERKTSAYVRTSFSQVPMEQVDEAFKRLRKVVEEAWAEAGQQIPA
;
A
#
# COMPACT_ATOMS: atom_id res chain seq x y z
N MET A 1 21.58 -20.86 5.50
CA MET A 1 20.89 -19.59 5.84
C MET A 1 21.78 -18.47 5.34
N SER A 2 21.24 -17.52 4.59
CA SER A 2 22.01 -16.31 4.22
C SER A 2 22.44 -15.54 5.46
N GLU A 3 23.49 -14.73 5.34
CA GLU A 3 23.84 -13.76 6.38
C GLU A 3 22.66 -12.79 6.63
N PRO A 4 22.46 -12.35 7.89
CA PRO A 4 21.49 -11.29 8.19
C PRO A 4 21.79 -10.02 7.40
N LEU A 5 20.75 -9.23 7.13
CA LEU A 5 20.93 -7.88 6.60
C LEU A 5 21.76 -7.02 7.57
N ASP A 6 22.71 -6.28 7.03
CA ASP A 6 23.35 -5.18 7.76
C ASP A 6 22.43 -3.96 7.75
N TYR A 7 21.52 -3.87 8.72
CA TYR A 7 20.58 -2.76 8.80
C TYR A 7 21.26 -1.39 8.95
N GLN A 8 22.45 -1.32 9.55
CA GLN A 8 23.13 -0.04 9.76
C GLN A 8 23.61 0.60 8.46
N SER A 9 24.05 -0.22 7.49
CA SER A 9 24.40 0.28 6.15
C SER A 9 23.18 0.61 5.28
N LEU A 10 22.02 0.03 5.57
CA LEU A 10 20.76 0.35 4.86
C LEU A 10 20.18 1.71 5.27
N LEU A 11 20.41 2.15 6.51
CA LEU A 11 19.87 3.42 7.00
C LEU A 11 20.46 4.62 6.24
N SER A 12 19.66 5.67 6.10
CA SER A 12 20.11 6.97 5.59
C SER A 12 20.98 7.69 6.62
N ASP A 13 21.71 8.72 6.19
CA ASP A 13 22.46 9.59 7.11
C ASP A 13 21.51 10.32 8.06
N SER A 14 20.35 10.77 7.55
CA SER A 14 19.29 11.38 8.37
C SER A 14 18.82 10.44 9.48
N ALA A 15 18.59 9.17 9.15
CA ALA A 15 18.18 8.15 10.11
C ALA A 15 19.23 7.90 11.20
N ARG A 16 20.49 7.69 10.80
CA ARG A 16 21.59 7.46 11.75
C ARG A 16 21.86 8.66 12.66
N ASN A 17 21.72 9.87 12.14
CA ASN A 17 21.98 11.10 12.89
C ASN A 17 20.82 11.54 13.78
N ARG A 18 19.64 10.91 13.66
CA ARG A 18 18.45 11.31 14.42
C ARG A 18 18.59 10.92 15.90
N MET A 19 18.71 11.92 16.76
CA MET A 19 18.81 11.72 18.20
C MET A 19 17.47 11.30 18.83
N PRO A 20 17.46 10.35 19.77
CA PRO A 20 16.28 10.05 20.57
C PRO A 20 15.80 11.28 21.36
N SER A 21 14.49 11.46 21.45
CA SER A 21 13.89 12.49 22.31
C SER A 21 14.23 12.23 23.77
N ALA A 22 14.85 13.21 24.44
CA ALA A 22 15.20 13.12 25.87
C ALA A 22 13.98 12.91 26.79
N ILE A 23 12.81 13.43 26.39
CA ILE A 23 11.56 13.28 27.16
C ILE A 23 10.91 11.93 26.89
N ARG A 24 10.71 11.60 25.60
CA ARG A 24 9.97 10.37 25.23
C ARG A 24 10.76 9.10 25.51
N SER A 25 12.10 9.16 25.52
CA SER A 25 12.94 8.03 25.92
C SER A 25 12.74 7.61 27.38
N LEU A 26 12.23 8.52 28.22
CA LEU A 26 11.96 8.27 29.63
C LEU A 26 10.53 7.76 29.90
N PHE A 27 9.62 7.79 28.91
CA PHE A 27 8.25 7.28 29.10
C PHE A 27 8.17 5.82 29.55
N PRO A 28 9.01 4.88 29.06
CA PRO A 28 9.02 3.52 29.58
C PRO A 28 9.34 3.44 31.08
N ALA A 29 10.11 4.39 31.63
CA ALA A 29 10.45 4.41 33.05
C ALA A 29 9.23 4.73 33.94
N GLU A 30 8.21 5.42 33.41
CA GLU A 30 6.95 5.66 34.13
C GLU A 30 6.16 4.38 34.40
N LEU A 31 6.44 3.30 33.68
CA LEU A 31 5.81 1.99 33.85
C LEU A 31 6.49 1.13 34.93
N ILE A 32 7.63 1.59 35.48
CA ILE A 32 8.35 0.88 36.55
C ILE A 32 7.51 0.93 37.83
N PRO A 33 7.17 -0.22 38.46
CA PRO A 33 6.38 -0.23 39.69
C PRO A 33 6.97 0.66 40.80
N GLY A 34 6.14 1.52 41.40
CA GLY A 34 6.56 2.45 42.46
C GLY A 34 7.25 3.73 41.97
N MET A 35 7.45 3.90 40.65
CA MET A 35 8.00 5.13 40.10
C MET A 35 7.06 6.32 40.33
N VAL A 36 7.56 7.37 40.98
CA VAL A 36 6.88 8.66 41.07
C VAL A 36 7.45 9.56 39.98
N SER A 37 6.69 9.75 38.89
CA SER A 37 7.15 10.56 37.77
C SER A 37 6.98 12.06 38.05
N LEU A 38 8.10 12.79 38.11
CA LEU A 38 8.15 14.25 37.99
C LEU A 38 8.56 14.70 36.58
N LEU A 39 8.58 13.76 35.63
CA LEU A 39 8.98 13.99 34.23
C LEU A 39 7.96 14.86 33.48
N SER A 40 6.70 14.81 33.90
CA SER A 40 5.55 15.04 33.04
C SER A 40 5.27 16.52 32.75
N GLY A 41 5.42 16.92 31.48
CA GLY A 41 4.69 18.03 30.86
C GLY A 41 3.33 17.61 30.26
N LYS A 42 2.77 16.47 30.71
CA LYS A 42 1.46 15.96 30.25
C LYS A 42 0.34 16.68 31.01
N PRO A 43 -0.73 17.14 30.33
CA PRO A 43 -1.91 17.66 31.02
C PRO A 43 -2.55 16.58 31.90
N ASN A 44 -3.12 16.95 33.04
CA ASN A 44 -3.89 16.02 33.88
C ASN A 44 -5.17 15.60 33.14
N SER A 45 -5.45 14.29 33.05
CA SER A 45 -6.63 13.75 32.35
C SER A 45 -7.96 14.25 32.90
N ASP A 46 -8.04 14.61 34.18
CA ASP A 46 -9.23 15.22 34.79
C ASP A 46 -9.64 16.54 34.12
N THR A 47 -8.73 17.18 33.37
CA THR A 47 -8.97 18.43 32.64
C THR A 47 -9.47 18.21 31.21
N PHE A 48 -9.47 16.96 30.72
CA PHE A 48 -9.98 16.65 29.38
C PHE A 48 -11.51 16.84 29.34
N PRO A 49 -12.07 17.59 28.38
CA PRO A 49 -13.49 17.94 28.38
C PRO A 49 -14.40 16.84 27.83
N PHE A 50 -13.98 15.57 27.89
CA PHE A 50 -14.68 14.44 27.28
C PHE A 50 -14.91 13.33 28.31
N GLN A 51 -16.17 12.98 28.54
CA GLN A 51 -16.53 11.87 29.43
C GLN A 51 -16.47 10.52 28.72
N LYS A 52 -16.94 10.46 27.48
CA LYS A 52 -16.98 9.26 26.64
C LYS A 52 -17.13 9.59 25.15
N ILE A 53 -16.74 8.66 24.29
CA ILE A 53 -17.00 8.68 22.85
C ILE A 53 -17.85 7.45 22.52
N THR A 54 -19.06 7.65 22.01
CA THR A 54 -19.93 6.55 21.56
C THR A 54 -20.04 6.55 20.03
N LEU A 55 -19.73 5.41 19.43
CA LEU A 55 -19.81 5.14 18.00
C LEU A 55 -21.07 4.34 17.72
N GLU A 56 -21.90 4.82 16.82
CA GLU A 56 -23.03 4.08 16.27
C GLU A 56 -22.62 3.40 14.96
N LEU A 57 -22.70 2.08 14.92
CA LEU A 57 -22.26 1.28 13.80
C LEU A 57 -23.42 1.06 12.82
N LYS A 58 -23.08 1.05 11.52
CA LYS A 58 -24.02 0.61 10.49
C LYS A 58 -24.28 -0.89 10.68
N PRO A 59 -25.54 -1.37 10.57
CA PRO A 59 -25.84 -2.78 10.70
C PRO A 59 -25.18 -3.59 9.55
N GLU A 60 -24.57 -4.74 9.87
CA GLU A 60 -23.99 -5.64 8.85
C GLU A 60 -25.08 -6.23 7.93
N VAL A 61 -26.25 -6.53 8.50
CA VAL A 61 -27.47 -6.96 7.81
C VAL A 61 -28.59 -6.14 8.42
N ALA A 62 -29.39 -5.47 7.59
CA ALA A 62 -30.43 -4.54 8.02
C ALA A 62 -31.55 -5.23 8.83
N GLU A 63 -31.31 -5.57 10.10
CA GLU A 63 -32.39 -5.58 11.09
C GLU A 63 -32.76 -4.12 11.35
N ALA A 64 -33.80 -3.66 10.67
CA ALA A 64 -34.30 -2.30 10.81
C ALA A 64 -34.58 -1.99 12.29
N GLY A 65 -33.88 -0.99 12.84
CA GLY A 65 -34.19 -0.40 14.15
C GLY A 65 -33.25 -0.75 15.31
N LYS A 66 -32.28 -1.67 15.17
CA LYS A 66 -31.23 -1.87 16.20
C LYS A 66 -29.94 -1.16 15.80
N VAL A 67 -29.58 -0.12 16.57
CA VAL A 67 -28.29 0.54 16.43
C VAL A 67 -27.29 -0.17 17.33
N GLU A 68 -26.25 -0.72 16.71
CA GLU A 68 -25.14 -1.30 17.45
C GLU A 68 -24.17 -0.19 17.88
N THR A 69 -23.80 -0.15 19.17
CA THR A 69 -22.89 0.88 19.69
C THR A 69 -21.56 0.31 20.21
N VAL A 70 -20.53 1.15 20.17
CA VAL A 70 -19.22 0.94 20.83
C VAL A 70 -18.89 2.20 21.61
N THR A 71 -18.51 2.07 22.88
CA THR A 71 -18.19 3.24 23.73
C THR A 71 -16.74 3.18 24.21
N ILE A 72 -16.07 4.33 24.20
CA ILE A 72 -14.72 4.55 24.72
C ILE A 72 -14.85 5.50 25.91
N GLU A 73 -14.49 5.06 27.11
CA GLU A 73 -14.64 5.82 28.36
C GLU A 73 -13.61 5.40 29.41
N GLY A 74 -13.52 6.14 30.52
CA GLY A 74 -12.59 5.88 31.62
C GLY A 74 -11.13 5.85 31.18
N SER A 75 -10.34 4.92 31.74
CA SER A 75 -8.90 4.84 31.49
C SER A 75 -8.53 4.70 30.02
N ASP A 76 -9.37 4.04 29.22
CA ASP A 76 -9.10 3.86 27.79
C ASP A 76 -9.26 5.17 27.02
N LEU A 77 -10.20 6.02 27.42
CA LEU A 77 -10.33 7.38 26.89
C LEU A 77 -9.16 8.26 27.34
N ASP A 78 -8.79 8.20 28.62
CA ASP A 78 -7.69 9.00 29.16
C ASP A 78 -6.37 8.69 28.44
N ILE A 79 -6.07 7.40 28.24
CA ILE A 79 -4.88 6.95 27.52
C ILE A 79 -4.93 7.38 26.05
N ALA A 80 -6.10 7.34 25.42
CA ALA A 80 -6.27 7.73 24.02
C ALA A 80 -6.12 9.24 23.79
N LEU A 81 -6.50 10.07 24.76
CA LEU A 81 -6.41 11.52 24.67
C LEU A 81 -5.07 12.07 25.18
N GLN A 82 -4.26 11.23 25.82
CA GLN A 82 -2.96 11.58 26.37
C GLN A 82 -1.79 11.29 25.40
N TYR A 83 -0.64 11.91 25.67
CA TYR A 83 0.65 11.46 25.14
C TYR A 83 0.93 9.99 25.54
N SER A 84 1.15 9.16 24.52
CA SER A 84 1.37 7.71 24.62
C SER A 84 2.65 7.31 23.87
N ALA A 85 2.90 6.00 23.70
CA ALA A 85 4.04 5.48 22.97
C ALA A 85 4.01 5.90 21.48
N THR A 86 5.19 6.16 20.90
CA THR A 86 5.30 6.63 19.51
C THR A 86 4.83 5.60 18.51
N SER A 87 5.14 4.32 18.77
CA SER A 87 4.74 3.20 17.92
C SER A 87 3.22 3.00 17.85
N GLY A 88 2.45 3.56 18.77
CA GLY A 88 1.00 3.48 18.82
C GLY A 88 0.46 3.18 20.23
N LEU A 89 -0.86 3.17 20.38
CA LEU A 89 -1.51 2.79 21.63
C LEU A 89 -1.17 1.33 21.96
N PRO A 90 -0.62 1.01 23.16
CA PRO A 90 -0.10 -0.32 23.46
C PRO A 90 -1.10 -1.46 23.22
N LYS A 91 -2.36 -1.28 23.64
CA LYS A 91 -3.42 -2.28 23.43
C LYS A 91 -3.72 -2.54 21.94
N LEU A 92 -3.65 -1.50 21.11
CA LEU A 92 -3.88 -1.61 19.67
C LEU A 92 -2.68 -2.24 18.96
N VAL A 93 -1.46 -1.87 19.35
CA VAL A 93 -0.23 -2.49 18.84
C VAL A 93 -0.23 -3.99 19.12
N ASP A 94 -0.54 -4.41 20.35
CA ASP A 94 -0.60 -5.83 20.70
C ASP A 94 -1.68 -6.57 19.92
N TRP A 95 -2.86 -5.96 19.74
CA TRP A 95 -3.93 -6.53 18.92
C TRP A 95 -3.47 -6.73 17.46
N ILE A 96 -2.81 -5.74 16.86
CA ILE A 96 -2.33 -5.83 15.48
C ILE A 96 -1.19 -6.82 15.34
N GLU A 97 -0.25 -6.91 16.29
CA GLU A 97 0.79 -7.93 16.22
C GLU A 97 0.20 -9.34 16.34
N ASN A 98 -0.80 -9.56 17.20
CA ASN A 98 -1.52 -10.83 17.25
C ASN A 98 -2.28 -11.10 15.94
N PHE A 99 -2.93 -10.09 15.38
CA PHE A 99 -3.61 -10.17 14.09
C PHE A 99 -2.67 -10.56 12.94
N GLN A 100 -1.56 -9.83 12.78
CA GLN A 100 -0.54 -10.13 11.76
C GLN A 100 0.03 -11.53 11.94
N SER A 101 0.28 -11.94 13.20
CA SER A 101 0.79 -13.27 13.49
C SER A 101 -0.16 -14.38 13.02
N LYS A 102 -1.46 -14.22 13.27
CA LYS A 102 -2.48 -15.20 12.85
C LYS A 102 -2.74 -15.17 11.34
N VAL A 103 -2.97 -13.99 10.76
CA VAL A 103 -3.32 -13.84 9.34
C VAL A 103 -2.17 -14.26 8.43
N HIS A 104 -0.94 -13.88 8.78
CA HIS A 104 0.25 -14.17 7.98
C HIS A 104 1.03 -15.39 8.49
N LYS A 105 0.48 -16.14 9.46
CA LYS A 105 1.05 -17.37 10.01
C LYS A 105 2.52 -17.23 10.43
N ARG A 106 2.88 -16.05 10.95
CA ARG A 106 4.25 -15.72 11.37
C ARG A 106 4.29 -15.54 12.89
N PRO A 107 4.94 -16.43 13.66
CA PRO A 107 4.99 -16.31 15.11
C PRO A 107 5.63 -14.99 15.56
N ARG A 108 5.14 -14.43 16.68
CA ARG A 108 5.81 -13.30 17.35
C ARG A 108 7.13 -13.75 17.95
N VAL A 109 8.17 -12.95 17.77
CA VAL A 109 9.50 -13.19 18.32
C VAL A 109 9.83 -12.01 19.24
N LYS A 110 9.88 -12.24 20.55
CA LYS A 110 10.17 -11.18 21.53
C LYS A 110 11.67 -10.88 21.63
N GLU A 111 12.49 -11.91 21.48
CA GLU A 111 13.95 -11.83 21.52
C GLU A 111 14.51 -12.64 20.35
N GLY A 112 15.32 -11.99 19.53
CA GLY A 112 15.99 -12.59 18.38
C GLY A 112 17.44 -12.88 18.71
N LYS A 113 17.99 -13.96 18.14
CA LYS A 113 19.42 -14.26 18.19
C LYS A 113 20.18 -13.49 17.11
N ARG A 114 19.50 -13.04 16.06
CA ARG A 114 20.05 -12.29 14.93
C ARG A 114 19.18 -11.08 14.60
N ALA A 115 19.81 -10.05 14.01
CA ALA A 115 19.11 -8.88 13.53
C ALA A 115 18.03 -9.27 12.50
N GLY A 116 16.87 -8.62 12.55
CA GLY A 116 15.73 -8.89 11.68
C GLY A 116 14.80 -10.05 12.11
N GLU A 117 15.18 -10.86 13.11
CA GLU A 117 14.30 -11.92 13.62
C GLU A 117 13.11 -11.35 14.42
N VAL A 118 13.35 -10.26 15.15
CA VAL A 118 12.30 -9.53 15.87
C VAL A 118 11.58 -8.62 14.90
N TRP A 119 10.30 -8.91 14.67
CA TRP A 119 9.39 -8.02 13.96
C TRP A 119 8.38 -7.41 14.94
N ARG A 120 7.95 -6.19 14.64
CA ARG A 120 6.94 -5.45 15.43
C ARG A 120 6.04 -4.62 14.54
N CYS A 121 5.10 -3.89 15.13
CA CYS A 121 4.26 -2.93 14.41
C CYS A 121 4.46 -1.49 14.89
N SER A 122 4.37 -0.54 13.96
CA SER A 122 4.35 0.91 14.24
C SER A 122 3.22 1.59 13.47
N PHE A 123 2.51 2.50 14.13
CA PHE A 123 1.36 3.22 13.57
C PHE A 123 1.75 4.56 12.95
N GLY A 124 1.07 4.90 11.86
CA GLY A 124 1.19 6.18 11.18
C GLY A 124 -0.15 6.68 10.63
N ASN A 125 -0.11 7.84 10.00
CA ASN A 125 -1.29 8.52 9.45
C ASN A 125 -1.76 7.92 8.10
N GLY A 126 -1.79 6.59 8.01
CA GLY A 126 -1.99 5.79 6.80
C GLY A 126 -0.68 5.22 6.23
N SER A 127 -0.76 4.29 5.27
CA SER A 127 0.43 3.68 4.65
C SER A 127 1.32 4.71 3.96
N GLN A 128 0.75 5.74 3.34
CA GLN A 128 1.49 6.86 2.74
C GLN A 128 2.47 7.52 3.74
N ASP A 129 2.01 7.84 4.95
CA ASP A 129 2.87 8.46 5.99
C ASP A 129 4.04 7.54 6.32
N LEU A 130 3.75 6.27 6.58
CA LEU A 130 4.77 5.28 6.94
C LEU A 130 5.75 4.98 5.80
N LEU A 131 5.29 4.93 4.56
CA LEU A 131 6.14 4.80 3.38
C LEU A 131 7.09 6.01 3.26
N THR A 132 6.59 7.23 3.45
CA THR A 132 7.45 8.42 3.42
C THR A 132 8.49 8.43 4.52
N LYS A 133 8.14 7.92 5.71
CA LYS A 133 9.09 7.74 6.84
C LYS A 133 10.08 6.61 6.59
N ALA A 134 9.67 5.56 5.89
CA ALA A 134 10.59 4.51 5.43
C ALA A 134 11.56 5.04 4.37
N PHE A 135 11.12 5.90 3.45
CA PHE A 135 12.02 6.58 2.51
C PHE A 135 13.01 7.47 3.25
N GLU A 136 12.55 8.27 4.22
CA GLU A 136 13.43 9.06 5.09
C GLU A 136 14.44 8.17 5.83
N ALA A 137 14.00 6.99 6.28
CA ALA A 137 14.86 6.06 7.00
C ALA A 137 15.93 5.39 6.12
N LEU A 138 15.70 5.25 4.81
CA LEU A 138 16.50 4.39 3.93
C LEU A 138 17.24 5.15 2.81
N VAL A 139 16.76 6.32 2.40
CA VAL A 139 17.17 7.01 1.17
C VAL A 139 17.98 8.26 1.49
N ASN A 140 19.21 8.31 0.99
CA ASN A 140 19.99 9.54 0.87
C ASN A 140 19.78 10.20 -0.51
N GLU A 141 20.17 11.48 -0.62
CA GLU A 141 20.22 12.16 -1.92
C GLU A 141 21.09 11.37 -2.91
N GLY A 142 20.53 11.08 -4.08
CA GLY A 142 21.23 10.34 -5.14
C GLY A 142 21.20 8.82 -5.03
N ASP A 143 20.67 8.25 -3.93
CA ASP A 143 20.47 6.81 -3.80
C ASP A 143 19.50 6.27 -4.86
N SER A 144 19.70 5.02 -5.25
CA SER A 144 18.85 4.31 -6.20
C SER A 144 17.69 3.61 -5.49
N VAL A 145 16.50 3.70 -6.08
CA VAL A 145 15.30 2.97 -5.62
C VAL A 145 14.69 2.18 -6.76
N LEU A 146 14.29 0.94 -6.47
CA LEU A 146 13.57 0.10 -7.42
C LEU A 146 12.07 0.21 -7.18
N LEU A 147 11.34 0.55 -8.24
CA LEU A 147 9.88 0.69 -8.22
C LEU A 147 9.31 -0.25 -9.28
N GLU A 148 8.28 -1.04 -8.94
CA GLU A 148 7.45 -1.67 -9.97
C GLU A 148 6.92 -0.61 -10.94
N SER A 149 6.86 -0.91 -12.24
CA SER A 149 6.32 0.03 -13.24
C SER A 149 5.20 -0.64 -14.03
N PRO A 150 3.97 -0.08 -14.03
CA PRO A 150 3.57 1.18 -13.37
C PRO A 150 3.49 1.08 -11.84
N ALA A 151 3.77 2.18 -11.14
CA ALA A 151 3.76 2.31 -9.67
C ALA A 151 2.60 3.17 -9.16
N TYR A 152 2.30 3.07 -7.86
CA TYR A 152 1.37 4.01 -7.22
C TYR A 152 1.91 5.45 -7.29
N SER A 153 1.20 6.32 -7.99
CA SER A 153 1.62 7.70 -8.25
C SER A 153 1.84 8.54 -6.98
N GLY A 154 1.24 8.17 -5.84
CA GLY A 154 1.35 8.93 -4.59
C GLY A 154 2.71 8.83 -3.90
N ILE A 155 3.52 7.80 -4.19
CA ILE A 155 4.88 7.70 -3.62
C ILE A 155 5.91 8.53 -4.41
N LEU A 156 5.66 8.79 -5.69
CA LEU A 156 6.63 9.45 -6.59
C LEU A 156 7.02 10.86 -6.11
N PRO A 157 6.09 11.76 -5.71
CA PRO A 157 6.47 13.09 -5.24
C PRO A 157 7.42 13.06 -4.04
N SER A 158 7.19 12.16 -3.08
CA SER A 158 8.08 12.01 -1.92
C SER A 158 9.47 11.59 -2.36
N LEU A 159 9.59 10.57 -3.22
CA LEU A 159 10.87 10.08 -3.70
C LEU A 159 11.61 11.13 -4.55
N VAL A 160 10.88 11.96 -5.31
CA VAL A 160 11.45 13.11 -6.03
C VAL A 160 12.02 14.13 -5.04
N SER A 161 11.31 14.42 -3.95
CA SER A 161 11.80 15.32 -2.89
C SER A 161 13.05 14.77 -2.17
N HIS A 162 13.20 13.44 -2.09
CA HIS A 162 14.42 12.80 -1.59
C HIS A 162 15.56 12.79 -2.62
N LYS A 163 15.33 13.28 -3.85
CA LYS A 163 16.27 13.26 -4.97
C LYS A 163 16.82 11.85 -5.26
N ALA A 164 15.97 10.84 -5.09
CA ALA A 164 16.31 9.47 -5.42
C ALA A 164 16.38 9.27 -6.94
N ARG A 165 17.19 8.29 -7.37
CA ARG A 165 17.28 7.83 -8.75
C ARG A 165 16.32 6.66 -8.94
N PHE A 166 15.41 6.76 -9.90
CA PHE A 166 14.37 5.76 -10.12
C PHE A 166 14.82 4.72 -11.14
N PHE A 167 14.70 3.47 -10.75
CA PHE A 167 14.91 2.32 -11.63
C PHE A 167 13.64 1.47 -11.63
N GLU A 168 13.19 1.10 -12.82
CA GLU A 168 11.93 0.38 -13.00
C GLU A 168 12.17 -1.12 -12.94
N ALA A 169 11.47 -1.78 -12.03
CA ALA A 169 11.24 -3.21 -12.09
C ALA A 169 10.07 -3.46 -13.06
N ALA A 170 10.37 -4.13 -14.19
CA ALA A 170 9.37 -4.47 -15.19
C ALA A 170 8.24 -5.32 -14.57
N THR A 171 7.01 -5.14 -15.07
CA THR A 171 5.85 -5.89 -14.60
C THR A 171 5.07 -6.52 -15.75
N ASP A 172 4.41 -7.63 -15.45
CA ASP A 172 3.46 -8.33 -16.31
C ASP A 172 2.10 -8.49 -15.59
N SER A 173 1.25 -9.41 -16.07
CA SER A 173 -0.07 -9.68 -15.48
C SER A 173 -0.04 -10.16 -14.02
N GLU A 174 1.11 -10.60 -13.52
CA GLU A 174 1.33 -11.02 -12.14
C GLU A 174 2.18 -10.01 -11.34
N GLY A 175 2.40 -8.80 -11.85
CA GLY A 175 3.24 -7.80 -11.18
C GLY A 175 4.72 -7.97 -11.55
N VAL A 176 5.63 -7.73 -10.60
CA VAL A 176 7.09 -7.67 -10.86
C VAL A 176 7.60 -8.94 -11.54
N GLU A 177 8.32 -8.79 -12.65
CA GLU A 177 8.93 -9.89 -13.40
C GLU A 177 10.27 -10.32 -12.78
N PRO A 178 10.38 -11.52 -12.16
CA PRO A 178 11.57 -11.92 -11.42
C PRO A 178 12.82 -12.02 -12.29
N THR A 179 12.68 -12.55 -13.52
CA THR A 179 13.80 -12.71 -14.45
C THR A 179 14.35 -11.36 -14.90
N ALA A 180 13.48 -10.41 -15.24
CA ALA A 180 13.90 -9.07 -15.60
C ALA A 180 14.52 -8.32 -14.41
N LEU A 181 13.96 -8.48 -13.21
CA LEU A 181 14.51 -7.92 -11.97
C LEU A 181 15.91 -8.48 -11.68
N ASP A 182 16.09 -9.80 -11.79
CA ASP A 182 17.38 -10.45 -11.57
C ASP A 182 18.43 -10.02 -12.59
N ALA A 183 18.03 -9.90 -13.87
CA ALA A 183 18.90 -9.42 -14.93
C ALA A 183 19.33 -7.95 -14.72
N LEU A 184 18.40 -7.07 -14.31
CA LEU A 184 18.71 -5.68 -13.98
C LEU A 184 19.76 -5.58 -12.86
N LEU A 185 19.54 -6.32 -11.77
CA LEU A 185 20.41 -6.29 -10.59
C LEU A 185 21.76 -6.97 -10.83
N SER A 186 21.78 -8.10 -11.54
CA SER A 186 23.02 -8.84 -11.85
C SER A 186 23.94 -8.05 -12.79
N ASN A 187 23.39 -7.17 -13.63
CA ASN A 187 24.15 -6.30 -14.53
C ASN A 187 24.32 -4.87 -13.99
N TRP A 188 24.01 -4.63 -12.70
CA TRP A 188 23.96 -3.27 -12.15
C TRP A 188 25.27 -2.49 -12.34
N SER A 189 26.42 -3.12 -12.09
CA SER A 189 27.74 -2.48 -12.19
C SER A 189 28.28 -2.38 -13.62
N THR A 190 27.67 -3.07 -14.59
CA THR A 190 28.18 -3.17 -15.97
C THR A 190 27.29 -2.46 -16.99
N SER A 191 25.98 -2.38 -16.76
CA SER A 191 25.06 -1.71 -17.66
C SER A 191 25.31 -0.21 -17.70
N SER A 192 25.29 0.37 -18.91
CA SER A 192 25.47 1.81 -19.13
C SER A 192 24.43 2.67 -18.40
N SER A 193 23.24 2.13 -18.14
CA SER A 193 22.14 2.82 -17.46
C SER A 193 22.29 2.85 -15.93
N THR A 194 23.06 1.93 -15.32
CA THR A 194 23.12 1.75 -13.86
C THR A 194 24.52 1.87 -13.27
N LYS A 195 25.59 1.69 -14.07
CA LYS A 195 26.99 1.63 -13.59
C LYS A 195 27.44 2.82 -12.75
N ASP A 196 26.87 4.00 -13.00
CA ASP A 196 27.21 5.26 -12.32
C ASP A 196 26.23 5.58 -11.17
N SER A 197 25.40 4.60 -10.75
CA SER A 197 24.41 4.75 -9.69
C SER A 197 24.66 3.77 -8.54
N PRO A 198 24.44 4.20 -7.28
CA PRO A 198 24.53 3.31 -6.13
C PRO A 198 23.63 2.08 -6.30
N PHE A 199 24.04 0.93 -5.75
CA PHE A 199 23.19 -0.25 -5.75
C PHE A 199 21.91 0.03 -4.94
N PRO A 200 20.71 -0.39 -5.40
CA PRO A 200 19.47 -0.06 -4.72
C PRO A 200 19.37 -0.82 -3.39
N LYS A 201 18.78 -0.18 -2.38
CA LYS A 201 18.58 -0.79 -1.05
C LYS A 201 17.29 -1.58 -0.95
N PHE A 202 16.30 -1.25 -1.78
CA PHE A 202 14.98 -1.85 -1.70
C PHE A 202 14.25 -1.90 -3.05
N LEU A 203 13.26 -2.79 -3.12
CA LEU A 203 12.18 -2.78 -4.10
C LEU A 203 10.86 -2.39 -3.42
N TYR A 204 10.18 -1.39 -3.99
CA TYR A 204 8.78 -1.07 -3.66
C TYR A 204 7.82 -1.82 -4.59
N THR A 205 6.82 -2.48 -4.04
CA THR A 205 5.81 -3.21 -4.80
C THR A 205 4.43 -3.22 -4.12
N THR A 206 3.38 -3.28 -4.93
CA THR A 206 1.98 -3.38 -4.51
C THR A 206 1.44 -4.76 -4.94
N PRO A 207 1.66 -5.84 -4.18
CA PRO A 207 1.49 -7.20 -4.70
C PRO A 207 0.05 -7.67 -4.86
N THR A 208 -0.92 -6.96 -4.29
CA THR A 208 -2.35 -7.32 -4.34
C THR A 208 -3.15 -6.15 -4.87
N GLY A 209 -3.87 -6.33 -5.99
CA GLY A 209 -4.72 -5.28 -6.56
C GLY A 209 -3.95 -3.99 -6.86
N ALA A 210 -2.77 -4.14 -7.47
CA ALA A 210 -1.78 -3.08 -7.67
C ALA A 210 -2.40 -1.78 -8.22
N ASN A 211 -1.93 -0.63 -7.73
CA ASN A 211 -2.36 0.67 -8.25
C ASN A 211 -1.27 1.20 -9.19
N PRO A 212 -1.50 1.28 -10.51
CA PRO A 212 -2.81 1.31 -11.16
C PRO A 212 -3.28 0.00 -11.81
N SER A 213 -2.40 -0.99 -11.99
CA SER A 213 -2.58 -2.10 -12.94
C SER A 213 -3.72 -3.06 -12.59
N GLY A 214 -4.16 -3.10 -11.34
CA GLY A 214 -5.13 -4.07 -10.81
C GLY A 214 -4.58 -5.51 -10.71
N THR A 215 -3.30 -5.71 -11.01
CA THR A 215 -2.66 -7.03 -11.01
C THR A 215 -2.44 -7.53 -9.59
N THR A 216 -2.39 -8.85 -9.44
CA THR A 216 -2.11 -9.52 -8.16
C THR A 216 -1.09 -10.62 -8.43
N ALA A 217 0.03 -10.60 -7.71
CA ALA A 217 1.06 -11.61 -7.83
C ALA A 217 0.59 -12.94 -7.21
N SER A 218 0.84 -14.05 -7.90
CA SER A 218 0.68 -15.39 -7.33
C SER A 218 1.70 -15.65 -6.23
N ASP A 219 1.45 -16.65 -5.38
CA ASP A 219 2.39 -17.02 -4.32
C ASP A 219 3.75 -17.43 -4.90
N ASP A 220 3.76 -18.12 -6.06
CA ASP A 220 4.99 -18.54 -6.74
C ASP A 220 5.73 -17.35 -7.35
N ARG A 221 5.01 -16.39 -7.94
CA ARG A 221 5.59 -15.13 -8.39
C ARG A 221 6.27 -14.40 -7.23
N LYS A 222 5.60 -14.28 -6.08
CA LYS A 222 6.17 -13.65 -4.88
C LYS A 222 7.39 -14.42 -4.36
N ARG A 223 7.38 -15.75 -4.32
CA ARG A 223 8.56 -16.54 -3.94
C ARG A 223 9.74 -16.29 -4.88
N ALA A 224 9.51 -16.21 -6.19
CA ALA A 224 10.55 -15.91 -7.16
C ALA A 224 11.15 -14.51 -6.95
N VAL A 225 10.32 -13.47 -6.77
CA VAL A 225 10.80 -12.12 -6.44
C VAL A 225 11.56 -12.09 -5.11
N LEU A 226 11.08 -12.81 -4.10
CA LEU A 226 11.71 -12.89 -2.79
C LEU A 226 13.08 -13.61 -2.86
N ALA A 227 13.23 -14.60 -3.75
CA ALA A 227 14.52 -15.23 -4.03
C ALA A 227 15.51 -14.24 -4.66
N VAL A 228 15.04 -13.41 -5.61
CA VAL A 228 15.86 -12.33 -6.21
C VAL A 228 16.25 -11.29 -5.16
N ALA A 229 15.31 -10.86 -4.31
CA ALA A 229 15.60 -9.95 -3.21
C ALA A 229 16.64 -10.51 -2.22
N GLY A 230 16.55 -11.81 -1.91
CA GLY A 230 17.55 -12.51 -1.09
C GLY A 230 18.92 -12.59 -1.76
N LYS A 231 18.98 -12.93 -3.06
CA LYS A 231 20.22 -13.00 -3.86
C LYS A 231 20.97 -11.67 -3.89
N HIS A 232 20.23 -10.57 -4.01
CA HIS A 232 20.79 -9.21 -4.17
C HIS A 232 20.74 -8.37 -2.91
N ASN A 233 20.40 -8.98 -1.77
CA ASN A 233 20.36 -8.33 -0.47
C ASN A 233 19.44 -7.09 -0.38
N LEU A 234 18.29 -7.14 -1.04
CA LEU A 234 17.30 -6.05 -1.04
C LEU A 234 16.31 -6.17 0.11
N LEU A 235 15.88 -5.02 0.64
CA LEU A 235 14.61 -4.92 1.36
C LEU A 235 13.43 -4.97 0.38
N LEU A 236 12.28 -5.40 0.88
CA LEU A 236 11.00 -5.35 0.16
C LEU A 236 10.04 -4.43 0.92
N LEU A 237 9.64 -3.33 0.30
CA LEU A 237 8.52 -2.51 0.78
C LEU A 237 7.25 -3.00 0.09
N GLU A 238 6.50 -3.83 0.80
CA GLU A 238 5.19 -4.37 0.41
C GLU A 238 4.10 -3.37 0.83
N ASP A 239 3.64 -2.50 -0.08
CA ASP A 239 2.47 -1.64 0.16
C ASP A 239 1.20 -2.40 -0.20
N ASP A 240 0.40 -2.78 0.81
CA ASP A 240 -0.72 -3.71 0.60
C ASP A 240 -2.05 -3.20 1.18
N PRO A 241 -2.48 -1.97 0.86
CA PRO A 241 -3.75 -1.41 1.35
C PRO A 241 -4.97 -2.12 0.76
N TYR A 242 -4.78 -3.03 -0.20
CA TYR A 242 -5.83 -3.78 -0.88
C TYR A 242 -5.82 -5.28 -0.56
N TYR A 243 -4.95 -5.76 0.33
CA TYR A 243 -4.82 -7.19 0.68
C TYR A 243 -6.17 -7.86 0.94
N PHE A 244 -6.97 -7.23 1.81
CA PHE A 244 -8.27 -7.74 2.20
C PHE A 244 -9.37 -7.52 1.15
N LEU A 245 -9.11 -6.71 0.12
CA LEU A 245 -9.95 -6.59 -1.08
C LEU A 245 -9.61 -7.65 -2.14
N SER A 246 -9.02 -8.77 -1.75
CA SER A 246 -8.80 -9.92 -2.63
C SER A 246 -10.07 -10.76 -2.80
N PHE A 247 -10.42 -11.02 -4.06
CA PHE A 247 -11.56 -11.85 -4.44
C PHE A 247 -11.22 -13.35 -4.45
N LYS A 248 -9.94 -13.71 -4.30
CA LYS A 248 -9.50 -15.11 -4.26
C LYS A 248 -10.17 -15.85 -3.12
N GLY A 249 -10.78 -17.00 -3.42
CA GLY A 249 -11.48 -17.81 -2.43
C GLY A 249 -12.74 -17.17 -1.83
N LEU A 250 -13.21 -16.04 -2.37
CA LEU A 250 -14.44 -15.38 -1.92
C LEU A 250 -15.65 -16.04 -2.58
N SER A 251 -16.63 -16.47 -1.78
CA SER A 251 -17.91 -17.01 -2.27
C SER A 251 -19.00 -16.88 -1.20
N ALA A 252 -20.26 -17.09 -1.57
CA ALA A 252 -21.40 -16.99 -0.64
C ALA A 252 -21.35 -17.99 0.52
N VAL A 253 -20.59 -19.08 0.37
CA VAL A 253 -20.45 -20.16 1.38
C VAL A 253 -19.05 -20.20 2.00
N ALA A 254 -18.17 -19.26 1.64
CA ALA A 254 -16.83 -19.21 2.18
C ALA A 254 -16.87 -18.72 3.63
N ASP A 255 -16.12 -19.39 4.51
CA ASP A 255 -15.87 -18.90 5.86
C ASP A 255 -14.76 -17.81 5.79
N PRO A 256 -15.03 -16.59 6.27
CA PRO A 256 -14.07 -15.48 6.23
C PRO A 256 -12.75 -15.76 6.92
N VAL A 257 -12.74 -16.63 7.94
CA VAL A 257 -11.56 -16.98 8.73
C VAL A 257 -10.67 -17.96 7.97
N THR A 258 -11.27 -18.96 7.32
CA THR A 258 -10.54 -20.09 6.72
C THR A 258 -10.36 -19.98 5.20
N ARG A 259 -11.04 -19.04 4.52
CA ARG A 259 -10.92 -18.90 3.07
C ARG A 259 -9.48 -18.63 2.62
N VAL A 260 -9.14 -19.16 1.45
CA VAL A 260 -7.80 -19.03 0.88
C VAL A 260 -7.62 -17.63 0.28
N ARG A 261 -6.74 -16.83 0.89
CA ARG A 261 -6.23 -15.58 0.34
C ARG A 261 -4.83 -15.79 -0.27
N GLY A 262 -4.37 -14.83 -1.08
CA GLY A 262 -2.96 -14.81 -1.50
C GLY A 262 -2.05 -14.61 -0.28
N LYS A 263 -0.86 -15.20 -0.28
CA LYS A 263 0.11 -15.00 0.80
C LYS A 263 0.82 -13.65 0.62
N SER A 264 1.12 -12.96 1.71
CA SER A 264 1.96 -11.75 1.69
C SER A 264 3.44 -12.12 1.54
N TYR A 265 4.28 -11.18 1.12
CA TYR A 265 5.73 -11.37 1.21
C TYR A 265 6.16 -11.62 2.66
N PHE A 266 5.53 -10.92 3.62
CA PHE A 266 5.82 -11.06 5.04
C PHE A 266 5.58 -12.50 5.57
N GLN A 267 4.54 -13.17 5.05
CA GLN A 267 4.27 -14.59 5.31
C GLN A 267 5.29 -15.49 4.61
N LEU A 268 5.50 -15.29 3.31
CA LEU A 268 6.34 -16.16 2.48
C LEU A 268 7.81 -16.16 2.93
N GLU A 269 8.31 -15.03 3.42
CA GLU A 269 9.67 -14.91 3.98
C GLU A 269 9.91 -15.81 5.20
N ALA A 270 8.85 -16.15 5.95
CA ALA A 270 8.96 -17.02 7.11
C ALA A 270 8.69 -18.50 6.80
N GLU A 271 8.43 -18.88 5.54
CA GLU A 271 8.23 -20.29 5.16
C GLU A 271 9.57 -21.04 5.11
N ASP A 272 9.59 -22.30 5.55
CA ASP A 272 10.81 -23.13 5.64
C ASP A 272 11.56 -23.31 4.31
N ASN A 273 10.85 -23.19 3.19
CA ASN A 273 11.43 -23.31 1.85
C ASN A 273 12.14 -22.03 1.38
N TYR A 274 12.08 -20.93 2.14
CA TYR A 274 12.85 -19.73 1.84
C TYR A 274 14.23 -19.75 2.50
N VAL A 275 15.28 -19.74 1.68
CA VAL A 275 16.69 -19.87 2.14
C VAL A 275 17.29 -18.53 2.61
N GLY A 276 16.66 -17.40 2.26
CA GLY A 276 17.15 -16.04 2.50
C GLY A 276 16.90 -15.47 3.91
N GLY A 277 16.34 -16.27 4.82
CA GLY A 277 16.05 -15.87 6.20
C GLY A 277 14.90 -14.87 6.33
N VAL A 278 14.76 -14.26 7.51
CA VAL A 278 13.72 -13.26 7.79
C VAL A 278 14.31 -11.86 7.98
N GLY A 279 13.48 -10.83 7.82
CA GLY A 279 13.81 -9.44 8.18
C GLY A 279 13.98 -8.49 6.99
N ARG A 280 13.76 -8.94 5.76
CA ARG A 280 13.84 -8.11 4.54
C ARG A 280 12.52 -7.42 4.21
N VAL A 281 11.39 -7.98 4.65
CA VAL A 281 10.06 -7.46 4.32
C VAL A 281 9.59 -6.40 5.31
N LEU A 282 9.28 -5.21 4.80
CA LEU A 282 8.46 -4.20 5.45
C LEU A 282 7.09 -4.17 4.77
N ARG A 283 6.06 -4.57 5.51
CA ARG A 283 4.68 -4.58 5.06
C ARG A 283 3.96 -3.33 5.54
N PHE A 284 3.32 -2.61 4.63
CA PHE A 284 2.54 -1.40 4.92
C PHE A 284 1.05 -1.71 4.71
N ASP A 285 0.29 -1.62 5.79
CA ASP A 285 -1.15 -1.81 5.81
C ASP A 285 -1.87 -0.48 6.07
N SER A 286 -3.11 -0.36 5.61
CA SER A 286 -3.94 0.81 5.89
C SER A 286 -5.40 0.46 6.11
N PHE A 287 -6.01 1.08 7.12
CA PHE A 287 -7.45 1.02 7.34
C PHE A 287 -8.25 1.83 6.31
N SER A 288 -7.59 2.55 5.40
CA SER A 288 -8.24 3.49 4.48
C SER A 288 -9.25 2.84 3.54
N LYS A 289 -9.02 1.58 3.16
CA LYS A 289 -9.84 0.87 2.16
C LYS A 289 -10.79 -0.16 2.77
N ILE A 290 -10.69 -0.41 4.07
CA ILE A 290 -11.49 -1.40 4.80
C ILE A 290 -12.39 -0.75 5.86
N LEU A 291 -11.91 0.27 6.56
CA LEU A 291 -12.69 1.01 7.56
C LEU A 291 -13.06 2.40 7.06
N SER A 292 -12.06 3.29 6.95
CA SER A 292 -12.27 4.67 6.50
C SER A 292 -10.95 5.37 6.24
N ALA A 293 -10.82 5.99 5.07
CA ALA A 293 -9.69 6.86 4.73
C ALA A 293 -9.62 8.13 5.60
N GLY A 294 -10.75 8.55 6.20
CA GLY A 294 -10.83 9.73 7.07
C GLY A 294 -10.21 9.52 8.46
N LEU A 295 -10.06 8.26 8.91
CA LEU A 295 -9.39 7.96 10.18
C LEU A 295 -7.91 8.33 10.18
N ARG A 296 -7.31 8.44 8.98
CA ARG A 296 -5.87 8.62 8.77
C ARG A 296 -5.08 7.61 9.62
N LEU A 297 -5.35 6.33 9.42
CA LEU A 297 -4.75 5.26 10.21
C LEU A 297 -4.21 4.14 9.34
N GLY A 298 -2.98 3.74 9.63
CA GLY A 298 -2.30 2.59 9.03
C GLY A 298 -1.15 2.15 9.94
N PHE A 299 -0.53 1.03 9.59
CA PHE A 299 0.58 0.48 10.35
C PHE A 299 1.59 -0.18 9.42
N VAL A 300 2.84 -0.23 9.85
CA VAL A 300 3.93 -0.94 9.19
C VAL A 300 4.33 -2.11 10.09
N THR A 301 4.53 -3.28 9.48
CA THR A 301 5.01 -4.50 10.13
C THR A 301 6.34 -4.89 9.49
N GLY A 302 7.38 -5.10 10.30
CA GLY A 302 8.70 -5.40 9.75
C GLY A 302 9.79 -5.52 10.82
N PRO A 303 11.07 -5.63 10.40
CA PRO A 303 12.22 -5.74 11.30
C PRO A 303 12.29 -4.55 12.25
N LYS A 304 12.49 -4.83 13.54
CA LYS A 304 12.56 -3.82 14.60
C LYS A 304 13.56 -2.70 14.27
N GLU A 305 14.68 -3.03 13.64
CA GLU A 305 15.78 -2.12 13.32
C GLU A 305 15.34 -0.96 12.41
N ILE A 306 14.51 -1.23 11.41
CA ILE A 306 13.98 -0.18 10.52
C ILE A 306 12.79 0.54 11.19
N LEU A 307 11.94 -0.18 11.92
CA LEU A 307 10.82 0.43 12.65
C LEU A 307 11.30 1.38 13.75
N ASP A 308 12.46 1.12 14.36
CA ASP A 308 13.10 2.04 15.31
C ASP A 308 13.45 3.38 14.65
N ALA A 309 13.98 3.36 13.41
CA ALA A 309 14.26 4.58 12.66
C ALA A 309 12.97 5.34 12.29
N ILE A 310 11.91 4.63 11.89
CA ILE A 310 10.58 5.21 11.59
C ILE A 310 9.95 5.84 12.85
N ASP A 311 10.07 5.17 14.00
CA ASP A 311 9.55 5.69 15.27
C ASP A 311 10.35 6.91 15.74
N LEU A 312 11.67 6.92 15.57
CA LEU A 312 12.47 8.12 15.87
C LEU A 312 12.01 9.30 15.03
N ASP A 313 11.79 9.11 13.72
CA ASP A 313 11.27 10.16 12.85
C ASP A 313 9.88 10.64 13.30
N THR A 314 8.95 9.71 13.55
CA THR A 314 7.61 10.02 14.07
C THR A 314 7.69 10.81 15.38
N SER A 315 8.58 10.41 16.30
CA SER A 315 8.76 11.08 17.60
C SER A 315 9.24 12.53 17.48
N SER A 316 9.90 12.87 16.37
CA SER A 316 10.44 14.20 16.10
C SER A 316 9.53 15.08 15.22
N ARG A 317 8.68 14.46 14.39
CA ARG A 317 7.78 15.17 13.47
C ARG A 317 6.39 15.42 14.04
N ASN A 318 5.76 14.38 14.58
CA ASN A 318 4.36 14.44 15.00
C ASN A 318 4.07 13.71 16.32
N LEU A 319 5.11 13.30 17.06
CA LEU A 319 5.12 12.63 18.36
C LEU A 319 4.52 11.21 18.35
N GLN A 320 3.27 11.09 17.90
CA GLN A 320 2.49 9.86 17.79
C GLN A 320 1.38 10.03 16.74
N THR A 321 0.81 8.91 16.30
CA THR A 321 -0.43 8.93 15.52
C THR A 321 -1.61 9.33 16.40
N SER A 322 -2.66 9.95 15.83
CA SER A 322 -3.84 10.40 16.60
C SER A 322 -4.38 9.31 17.53
N GLY A 323 -4.35 9.57 18.83
CA GLY A 323 -4.81 8.61 19.84
C GLY A 323 -6.31 8.37 19.75
N THR A 324 -7.10 9.38 19.39
CA THR A 324 -8.55 9.24 19.12
C THR A 324 -8.83 8.30 17.95
N SER A 325 -8.14 8.46 16.81
CA SER A 325 -8.31 7.55 15.66
C SER A 325 -7.93 6.12 16.01
N GLN A 326 -6.84 5.95 16.77
CA GLN A 326 -6.40 4.65 17.27
C GLN A 326 -7.43 4.02 18.23
N ALA A 327 -8.02 4.81 19.14
CA ALA A 327 -9.02 4.32 20.08
C ALA A 327 -10.32 3.90 19.38
N ILE A 328 -10.76 4.64 18.36
CA ILE A 328 -11.90 4.27 17.52
C ILE A 328 -11.64 2.93 16.83
N ALA A 329 -10.48 2.77 16.20
CA ALA A 329 -10.11 1.52 15.54
C ALA A 329 -10.00 0.37 16.56
N TYR A 330 -9.32 0.59 17.68
CA TYR A 330 -9.16 -0.43 18.72
C TYR A 330 -10.50 -0.89 19.28
N ALA A 331 -11.39 0.03 19.64
CA ALA A 331 -12.69 -0.31 20.21
C ALA A 331 -13.54 -1.15 19.23
N LEU A 332 -13.47 -0.84 17.93
CA LEU A 332 -14.14 -1.60 16.88
C LEU A 332 -13.52 -2.99 16.70
N LEU A 333 -12.19 -3.06 16.56
CA LEU A 333 -11.44 -4.31 16.36
C LEU A 333 -11.53 -5.25 17.57
N SER A 334 -11.53 -4.71 18.78
CA SER A 334 -11.71 -5.47 20.01
C SER A 334 -13.12 -6.05 20.11
N LYS A 335 -14.14 -5.29 19.70
CA LYS A 335 -15.52 -5.78 19.69
C LYS A 335 -15.71 -6.92 18.68
N TRP A 336 -15.20 -6.74 17.47
CA TRP A 336 -15.33 -7.73 16.41
C TRP A 336 -14.44 -8.96 16.61
N GLY A 337 -13.32 -8.78 17.31
CA GLY A 337 -12.23 -9.74 17.26
C GLY A 337 -11.67 -9.87 15.84
N ILE A 338 -10.78 -10.84 15.66
CA ILE A 338 -10.15 -11.11 14.36
C ILE A 338 -11.19 -11.63 13.37
N ASP A 339 -12.05 -12.54 13.82
CA ASP A 339 -13.05 -13.21 12.97
C ASP A 339 -14.09 -12.20 12.45
N GLY A 340 -14.59 -11.32 13.32
CA GLY A 340 -15.52 -10.26 12.91
C GLY A 340 -14.86 -9.25 11.98
N PHE A 341 -13.58 -8.89 12.19
CA PHE A 341 -12.85 -8.05 11.24
C PHE A 341 -12.73 -8.72 9.86
N LEU A 342 -12.38 -10.02 9.82
CA LEU A 342 -12.25 -10.75 8.56
C LEU A 342 -13.59 -10.88 7.84
N LYS A 343 -14.69 -11.06 8.58
CA LYS A 343 -16.06 -11.05 8.04
C LYS A 343 -16.40 -9.68 7.44
N HIS A 344 -16.17 -8.59 8.17
CA HIS A 344 -16.36 -7.24 7.66
C HIS A 344 -15.54 -7.01 6.39
N ALA A 345 -14.27 -7.40 6.40
CA ALA A 345 -13.37 -7.25 5.25
C ALA A 345 -13.85 -8.04 4.02
N ASP A 346 -14.42 -9.23 4.22
CA ASP A 346 -15.01 -10.03 3.14
C ASP A 346 -16.30 -9.42 2.59
N ASN A 347 -17.13 -8.82 3.43
CA ASN A 347 -18.30 -8.05 2.97
C ASN A 347 -17.87 -6.86 2.09
N VAL A 348 -16.82 -6.14 2.50
CA VAL A 348 -16.25 -5.06 1.68
C VAL A 348 -15.66 -5.60 0.37
N ALA A 349 -14.92 -6.71 0.42
CA ALA A 349 -14.39 -7.35 -0.78
C ALA A 349 -15.50 -7.80 -1.74
N LYS A 350 -16.60 -8.35 -1.21
CA LYS A 350 -17.76 -8.77 -2.01
C LYS A 350 -18.42 -7.58 -2.70
N PHE A 351 -18.61 -6.47 -1.98
CA PHE A 351 -19.10 -5.23 -2.59
C PHE A 351 -18.23 -4.77 -3.76
N TYR A 352 -16.90 -4.82 -3.64
CA TYR A 352 -16.00 -4.45 -4.73
C TYR A 352 -16.00 -5.47 -5.87
N GLN A 353 -16.14 -6.77 -5.58
CA GLN A 353 -16.28 -7.82 -6.60
C GLN A 353 -17.53 -7.59 -7.46
N ASP A 354 -18.70 -7.38 -6.84
CA ASP A 354 -19.97 -7.15 -7.53
C ASP A 354 -19.90 -5.89 -8.42
N ARG A 355 -19.22 -4.85 -7.92
CA ARG A 355 -18.99 -3.62 -8.68
C ARG A 355 -18.05 -3.83 -9.85
N LEU A 356 -16.97 -4.60 -9.67
CA LEU A 356 -16.08 -4.96 -10.77
C LEU A 356 -16.83 -5.73 -11.86
N GLU A 357 -17.62 -6.73 -11.49
CA GLU A 357 -18.38 -7.55 -12.46
C GLU A 357 -19.28 -6.68 -13.35
N LYS A 358 -20.06 -5.78 -12.75
CA LYS A 358 -20.93 -4.86 -13.51
C LYS A 358 -20.11 -3.83 -14.32
N PHE A 359 -19.07 -3.25 -13.72
CA PHE A 359 -18.24 -2.25 -14.38
C PHE A 359 -17.48 -2.83 -15.58
N GLU A 360 -16.89 -4.01 -15.41
CA GLU A 360 -16.15 -4.69 -16.47
C GLU A 360 -17.09 -5.20 -17.56
N SER A 361 -18.28 -5.71 -17.21
CA SER A 361 -19.27 -6.11 -18.21
C SER A 361 -19.62 -4.97 -19.17
N SER A 362 -19.86 -3.77 -18.63
CA SER A 362 -20.10 -2.55 -19.43
C SER A 362 -18.88 -2.18 -20.28
N ALA A 363 -17.67 -2.22 -19.69
CA ALA A 363 -16.42 -1.96 -20.42
C ALA A 363 -16.24 -2.92 -21.60
N LYS A 364 -16.49 -4.23 -21.41
CA LYS A 364 -16.40 -5.26 -22.47
C LYS A 364 -17.39 -4.94 -23.59
N THR A 365 -18.66 -4.72 -23.26
CA THR A 365 -19.70 -4.45 -24.26
C THR A 365 -19.40 -3.20 -25.08
N ILE A 366 -18.89 -2.12 -24.47
CA ILE A 366 -18.72 -0.84 -25.15
C ILE A 366 -17.33 -0.73 -25.79
N LEU A 367 -16.26 -0.93 -25.02
CA LEU A 367 -14.88 -0.66 -25.47
C LEU A 367 -14.31 -1.79 -26.34
N GLN A 368 -14.81 -3.02 -26.22
CA GLN A 368 -14.37 -4.15 -27.04
C GLN A 368 -15.33 -4.50 -28.18
N SER A 369 -16.43 -3.75 -28.35
CA SER A 369 -17.25 -3.83 -29.57
C SER A 369 -16.43 -3.44 -30.80
N LEU A 370 -16.72 -4.03 -31.97
CA LEU A 370 -15.90 -3.87 -33.17
C LEU A 370 -16.04 -2.48 -33.81
N PRO A 371 -14.92 -1.82 -34.19
CA PRO A 371 -13.54 -2.23 -33.91
C PRO A 371 -13.21 -2.05 -32.42
N SER A 372 -12.53 -3.03 -31.82
CA SER A 372 -12.14 -2.94 -30.41
C SER A 372 -11.17 -1.78 -30.22
N ILE A 373 -11.39 -0.96 -29.19
CA ILE A 373 -10.54 0.20 -28.88
C ILE A 373 -9.74 0.02 -27.60
N ALA A 374 -9.88 -1.12 -26.92
CA ALA A 374 -9.24 -1.32 -25.63
C ALA A 374 -9.00 -2.78 -25.25
N THR A 375 -7.95 -3.02 -24.46
CA THR A 375 -7.66 -4.30 -23.81
C THR A 375 -7.27 -4.08 -22.35
N TRP A 376 -7.45 -5.10 -21.50
CA TRP A 376 -7.03 -5.07 -20.10
C TRP A 376 -6.96 -6.49 -19.53
N ILE A 377 -6.42 -6.59 -18.32
CA ILE A 377 -6.42 -7.80 -17.50
C ILE A 377 -7.50 -7.63 -16.43
N THR A 378 -8.35 -8.64 -16.25
CA THR A 378 -9.39 -8.62 -15.22
C THR A 378 -8.73 -8.61 -13.82
N PRO A 379 -8.98 -7.57 -13.00
CA PRO A 379 -8.44 -7.51 -11.65
C PRO A 379 -9.01 -8.61 -10.76
N THR A 380 -8.18 -9.17 -9.89
CA THR A 380 -8.59 -10.18 -8.89
C THR A 380 -8.62 -9.63 -7.47
N ALA A 381 -8.33 -8.33 -7.33
CA ALA A 381 -8.38 -7.59 -6.09
C ALA A 381 -8.49 -6.08 -6.32
N GLY A 382 -8.80 -5.34 -5.27
CA GLY A 382 -8.70 -3.87 -5.26
C GLY A 382 -9.91 -3.18 -5.89
N MET A 383 -9.66 -2.03 -6.55
CA MET A 383 -10.71 -1.09 -6.96
C MET A 383 -10.42 -0.32 -8.25
N PHE A 384 -9.51 -0.85 -9.09
CA PHE A 384 -9.05 -0.22 -10.32
C PHE A 384 -9.17 -1.16 -11.52
N LEU A 385 -9.48 -0.60 -12.68
CA LEU A 385 -9.37 -1.28 -13.96
C LEU A 385 -8.38 -0.50 -14.83
N TRP A 386 -7.30 -1.17 -15.22
CA TRP A 386 -6.21 -0.61 -16.00
C TRP A 386 -6.39 -0.93 -17.47
N ILE A 387 -6.84 0.07 -18.23
CA ILE A 387 -7.30 -0.10 -19.60
C ILE A 387 -6.20 0.38 -20.53
N LYS A 388 -5.70 -0.50 -21.41
CA LYS A 388 -4.86 -0.13 -22.55
C LYS A 388 -5.76 0.33 -23.69
N LEU A 389 -5.68 1.59 -24.08
CA LEU A 389 -6.42 2.12 -25.23
C LEU A 389 -5.64 1.86 -26.52
N ARG A 390 -6.34 1.60 -27.62
CA ARG A 390 -5.77 1.60 -28.97
C ARG A 390 -5.79 3.04 -29.49
N LEU A 391 -4.65 3.72 -29.42
CA LEU A 391 -4.51 5.13 -29.78
C LEU A 391 -3.65 5.27 -31.04
N PRO A 392 -3.93 6.26 -31.91
CA PRO A 392 -3.08 6.53 -33.05
C PRO A 392 -1.66 6.92 -32.58
N PRO A 393 -0.59 6.51 -33.30
CA PRO A 393 0.77 6.88 -32.96
C PRO A 393 0.93 8.40 -32.81
N THR A 394 1.71 8.82 -31.81
CA THR A 394 1.96 10.25 -31.53
C THR A 394 3.45 10.55 -31.70
N ASN A 395 3.83 11.76 -32.09
CA ASN A 395 5.24 12.15 -32.14
C ASN A 395 5.90 11.93 -30.77
N GLY A 396 6.94 11.09 -30.73
CA GLY A 396 7.65 10.72 -29.49
C GLY A 396 7.13 9.47 -28.77
N SER A 397 6.16 8.73 -29.32
CA SER A 397 5.86 7.38 -28.82
C SER A 397 6.96 6.39 -29.23
N GLU A 398 7.39 5.56 -28.29
CA GLU A 398 8.17 4.36 -28.63
C GLU A 398 7.23 3.32 -29.25
N GLY A 399 7.39 3.06 -30.55
CA GLY A 399 6.59 2.11 -31.31
C GLY A 399 5.25 2.65 -31.81
N ASP A 400 4.34 1.73 -32.13
CA ASP A 400 3.06 2.00 -32.81
C ASP A 400 1.92 2.42 -31.86
N GLU A 401 2.23 2.68 -30.58
CA GLU A 401 1.22 2.95 -29.55
C GLU A 401 1.15 4.44 -29.20
N GLY A 402 -0.02 5.05 -29.38
CA GLY A 402 -0.25 6.45 -29.00
C GLY A 402 -0.19 6.72 -27.49
N ASP A 403 -0.27 8.00 -27.15
CA ASP A 403 -0.22 8.48 -25.78
C ASP A 403 -1.58 8.96 -25.26
N SER A 404 -1.95 8.49 -24.07
CA SER A 404 -3.24 8.80 -23.44
C SER A 404 -3.29 10.17 -22.76
N PHE A 405 -2.15 10.86 -22.58
CA PHE A 405 -2.09 12.06 -21.74
C PHE A 405 -3.04 13.17 -22.19
N ASP A 406 -2.93 13.62 -23.43
CA ASP A 406 -3.79 14.69 -23.96
C ASP A 406 -5.24 14.21 -24.07
N LEU A 407 -5.44 13.00 -24.60
CA LEU A 407 -6.75 12.39 -24.77
C LEU A 407 -7.53 12.35 -23.44
N ILE A 408 -6.90 11.91 -22.35
CA ILE A 408 -7.57 11.81 -21.04
C ILE A 408 -7.66 13.17 -20.35
N SER A 409 -6.57 13.95 -20.35
CA SER A 409 -6.50 15.20 -19.57
C SER A 409 -7.38 16.30 -20.16
N ASN A 410 -7.59 16.29 -21.48
CA ASN A 410 -8.31 17.32 -22.20
C ASN A 410 -9.60 16.79 -22.83
N LYS A 411 -9.51 15.85 -23.78
CA LYS A 411 -10.68 15.44 -24.59
C LYS A 411 -11.72 14.65 -23.78
N ALA A 412 -11.31 13.63 -23.05
CA ALA A 412 -12.19 12.84 -22.20
C ALA A 412 -12.82 13.71 -21.09
N LYS A 413 -12.03 14.60 -20.48
CA LYS A 413 -12.51 15.57 -19.50
C LYS A 413 -13.57 16.49 -20.09
N ALA A 414 -13.35 17.04 -21.29
CA ALA A 414 -14.32 17.88 -21.99
C ALA A 414 -15.60 17.10 -22.35
N ALA A 415 -15.49 15.81 -22.66
CA ALA A 415 -16.61 14.90 -22.86
C ALA A 415 -17.30 14.46 -21.55
N GLY A 416 -16.84 14.92 -20.38
CA GLY A 416 -17.43 14.60 -19.09
C GLY A 416 -16.99 13.25 -18.50
N VAL A 417 -15.79 12.79 -18.82
CA VAL A 417 -15.15 11.58 -18.26
C VAL A 417 -13.85 12.00 -17.54
N LEU A 418 -13.77 11.72 -16.24
CA LEU A 418 -12.56 11.96 -15.45
C LEU A 418 -11.85 10.64 -15.17
N ALA A 419 -10.62 10.50 -15.67
CA ALA A 419 -9.74 9.36 -15.44
C ALA A 419 -8.28 9.84 -15.30
N LEU A 420 -7.35 8.94 -14.99
CA LEU A 420 -5.92 9.29 -14.93
C LEU A 420 -5.16 8.68 -16.10
N PRO A 421 -4.41 9.48 -16.87
CA PRO A 421 -3.57 8.98 -17.96
C PRO A 421 -2.43 8.12 -17.41
N GLY A 422 -2.02 7.13 -18.19
CA GLY A 422 -1.15 6.08 -17.69
C GLY A 422 0.25 6.55 -17.33
N VAL A 423 0.72 7.63 -17.98
CA VAL A 423 2.00 8.28 -17.68
C VAL A 423 2.10 8.76 -16.22
N ALA A 424 0.97 9.08 -15.57
CA ALA A 424 0.96 9.52 -14.17
C ALA A 424 1.48 8.45 -13.18
N PHE A 425 1.56 7.19 -13.63
CA PHE A 425 2.01 6.05 -12.84
C PHE A 425 3.38 5.53 -13.28
N LYS A 426 4.06 6.21 -14.21
CA LYS A 426 5.44 5.88 -14.59
C LYS A 426 6.42 6.72 -13.77
N PRO A 427 7.50 6.14 -13.23
CA PRO A 427 8.55 6.92 -12.60
C PRO A 427 9.11 7.98 -13.57
N PRO A 428 9.19 9.25 -13.18
CA PRO A 428 9.65 10.31 -14.07
C PRO A 428 11.12 10.12 -14.44
N ASN A 429 11.47 10.51 -15.67
CA ASN A 429 12.86 10.63 -16.12
C ASN A 429 13.24 12.12 -16.23
N LYS A 430 14.51 12.46 -16.05
CA LYS A 430 14.96 13.86 -16.18
C LYS A 430 14.79 14.33 -17.63
N GLY A 431 14.02 15.40 -17.82
CA GLY A 431 13.95 16.14 -19.08
C GLY A 431 12.93 15.64 -20.10
N GLU A 432 12.35 14.44 -19.93
CA GLU A 432 11.43 13.86 -20.92
C GLU A 432 10.23 13.15 -20.26
N ARG A 433 9.03 13.44 -20.78
CA ARG A 433 7.80 12.78 -20.36
C ARG A 433 7.64 11.47 -21.13
N LYS A 434 7.58 10.35 -20.40
CA LYS A 434 7.24 9.05 -20.99
C LYS A 434 5.84 9.05 -21.59
N THR A 435 5.61 8.23 -22.61
CA THR A 435 4.27 8.00 -23.17
C THR A 435 3.61 6.78 -22.55
N SER A 436 2.28 6.73 -22.58
CA SER A 436 1.53 5.53 -22.19
C SER A 436 0.14 5.53 -22.81
N ALA A 437 -0.21 4.44 -23.51
CA ALA A 437 -1.55 4.20 -24.02
C ALA A 437 -2.57 3.79 -22.94
N TYR A 438 -2.15 3.65 -21.69
CA TYR A 438 -3.01 3.16 -20.61
C TYR A 438 -3.78 4.28 -19.92
N VAL A 439 -4.91 3.93 -19.30
CA VAL A 439 -5.71 4.80 -18.44
C VAL A 439 -6.14 4.03 -17.20
N ARG A 440 -6.01 4.66 -16.03
CA ARG A 440 -6.57 4.10 -14.78
C ARG A 440 -7.99 4.60 -14.58
N THR A 441 -8.92 3.65 -14.54
CA THR A 441 -10.30 3.88 -14.11
C THR A 441 -10.53 3.24 -12.73
N SER A 442 -11.56 3.68 -12.01
CA SER A 442 -11.93 3.10 -10.72
C SER A 442 -13.42 2.81 -10.67
N PHE A 443 -13.75 1.60 -10.23
CA PHE A 443 -15.13 1.17 -10.00
C PHE A 443 -15.59 1.45 -8.55
N SER A 444 -14.83 2.21 -7.75
CA SER A 444 -15.16 2.40 -6.33
C SER A 444 -16.36 3.31 -6.06
N GLN A 445 -16.39 4.50 -6.65
CA GLN A 445 -17.36 5.55 -6.28
C GLN A 445 -18.38 5.84 -7.38
N VAL A 446 -18.08 5.48 -8.64
CA VAL A 446 -18.94 5.76 -9.80
C VAL A 446 -20.33 5.12 -9.62
N PRO A 447 -21.43 5.87 -9.74
CA PRO A 447 -22.76 5.26 -9.74
C PRO A 447 -22.89 4.28 -10.90
N MET A 448 -23.41 3.08 -10.62
CA MET A 448 -23.36 1.96 -11.57
C MET A 448 -24.21 2.19 -12.82
N GLU A 449 -25.21 3.06 -12.74
CA GLU A 449 -26.05 3.52 -13.83
C GLU A 449 -25.36 4.52 -14.77
N GLN A 450 -24.25 5.13 -14.35
CA GLN A 450 -23.47 6.08 -15.16
C GLN A 450 -22.30 5.43 -15.91
N VAL A 451 -21.99 4.16 -15.62
CA VAL A 451 -20.81 3.47 -16.16
C VAL A 451 -20.86 3.35 -17.68
N ASP A 452 -22.01 2.95 -18.24
CA ASP A 452 -22.20 2.84 -19.69
C ASP A 452 -21.95 4.17 -20.41
N GLU A 453 -22.48 5.25 -19.84
CA GLU A 453 -22.33 6.59 -20.41
C GLU A 453 -20.86 7.05 -20.37
N ALA A 454 -20.15 6.78 -19.27
CA ALA A 454 -18.73 7.08 -19.16
C ALA A 454 -17.90 6.33 -20.22
N PHE A 455 -18.18 5.04 -20.46
CA PHE A 455 -17.47 4.28 -21.49
C PHE A 455 -17.86 4.65 -22.92
N LYS A 456 -19.12 5.01 -23.18
CA LYS A 456 -19.54 5.53 -24.50
C LYS A 456 -18.80 6.81 -24.84
N ARG A 457 -18.68 7.73 -23.88
CA ARG A 457 -17.91 8.98 -24.03
C ARG A 457 -16.43 8.71 -24.25
N LEU A 458 -15.84 7.81 -23.46
CA LEU A 458 -14.44 7.42 -23.63
C LEU A 458 -14.20 6.82 -25.02
N ARG A 459 -15.08 5.93 -25.48
CA ARG A 459 -15.00 5.34 -26.81
C ARG A 459 -15.05 6.38 -27.91
N LYS A 460 -16.04 7.27 -27.85
CA LYS A 460 -16.21 8.36 -28.82
C LYS A 460 -14.93 9.19 -28.95
N VAL A 461 -14.30 9.55 -27.83
CA VAL A 461 -13.07 10.35 -27.84
C VAL A 461 -11.89 9.60 -28.46
N VAL A 462 -11.80 8.28 -28.30
CA VAL A 462 -10.78 7.46 -28.98
C VAL A 462 -11.05 7.39 -30.48
N GLU A 463 -12.30 7.19 -30.88
CA GLU A 463 -12.71 7.17 -32.30
C GLU A 463 -12.43 8.52 -32.99
N GLU A 464 -12.72 9.64 -32.32
CA GLU A 464 -12.38 11.00 -32.77
C GLU A 464 -10.87 11.18 -32.95
N ALA A 465 -10.05 10.67 -32.02
CA ALA A 465 -8.60 10.76 -32.14
C ALA A 465 -8.06 10.04 -33.39
N TRP A 466 -8.61 8.88 -33.75
CA TRP A 466 -8.27 8.18 -34.99
C TRP A 466 -8.73 8.94 -36.24
N ALA A 467 -9.95 9.50 -36.20
CA ALA A 467 -10.48 10.32 -37.30
C ALA A 467 -9.61 11.56 -37.55
N GLU A 468 -9.19 12.26 -36.49
CA GLU A 468 -8.27 13.40 -36.57
C GLU A 468 -6.89 13.01 -37.12
N ALA A 469 -6.41 11.81 -36.81
CA ALA A 469 -5.16 11.27 -37.36
C ALA A 469 -5.30 10.84 -38.84
N GLY A 470 -6.51 10.84 -39.41
CA GLY A 470 -6.76 10.39 -40.78
C GLY A 470 -6.53 8.88 -40.98
N GLN A 471 -6.59 8.10 -39.91
CA GLN A 471 -6.32 6.66 -39.90
C GLN A 471 -7.53 5.87 -39.39
N GLN A 472 -7.63 4.59 -39.76
CA GLN A 472 -8.65 3.69 -39.23
C GLN A 472 -8.15 2.99 -37.97
N ILE A 473 -9.08 2.72 -37.05
CA ILE A 473 -8.80 1.88 -35.88
C ILE A 473 -8.42 0.48 -36.37
N PRO A 474 -7.25 -0.05 -35.98
CA PRO A 474 -6.86 -1.42 -36.32
C PRO A 474 -7.90 -2.43 -35.82
N ALA A 475 -8.17 -3.45 -36.63
CA ALA A 475 -9.11 -4.54 -36.31
C ALA A 475 -8.77 -5.23 -34.99
#